data_AF-A0A969IWD0-F1
#
_entry.id   AF-A0A969IWD0-F1
#
_cell.length_a   1.000
_cell.length_b   1.000
_cell.length_c   1.000
_cell.angle_alpha   90.00
_cell.angle_beta   90.00
_cell.angle_gamma   90.00
#
_symmetry.space_group_name_H-M   'P 1'
#
loop_
_entity.id
_entity.type
_entity.pdbx_description
1 polymer ?
#
loop_
_entity_poly.entity_id
_entity_poly.type
_entity_poly.pdbx_seq_one_letter_code
_entity_poly.pdbx_strand_id
1 'polypeptide(L)'
;MSNNNLSFLDDGQSIASTVTHLHNYFRHVYSQHKIKRSELVSRLDAATEEEEQNVLQQLRQVDEELTLFGILSDSLSAVNRVVHSRAVANVLGVEAELYQVHLEDEAEQLTERQVAQRRATQGKES
;
A
#
# COMPACT_ATOMS: atom_id res chain seq x y z
N MET A 1 14.62 -16.91 -6.98
CA MET A 1 15.41 -15.67 -6.83
C MET A 1 14.58 -14.55 -7.43
N SER A 2 13.69 -13.95 -6.65
CA SER A 2 12.82 -12.86 -7.13
C SER A 2 13.44 -11.53 -6.71
N ASN A 3 13.76 -10.69 -7.70
CA ASN A 3 14.47 -9.43 -7.54
C ASN A 3 13.71 -8.44 -6.63
N ASN A 4 14.13 -8.30 -5.37
CA ASN A 4 13.81 -7.18 -4.47
C ASN A 4 14.59 -5.91 -4.87
N ASN A 5 14.65 -5.58 -6.16
CA ASN A 5 15.40 -4.41 -6.59
C ASN A 5 14.56 -3.16 -6.27
N LEU A 6 15.01 -2.40 -5.27
CA LEU A 6 14.50 -1.09 -4.88
C LEU A 6 14.83 -0.02 -5.95
N SER A 7 14.68 -0.36 -7.22
CA SER A 7 15.01 0.51 -8.36
C SER A 7 14.12 1.76 -8.46
N PHE A 8 13.14 1.93 -7.56
CA PHE A 8 12.31 3.12 -7.44
C PHE A 8 12.95 4.22 -6.57
N LEU A 9 14.08 3.95 -5.92
CA LEU A 9 14.83 4.95 -5.13
C LEU A 9 15.75 5.84 -6.00
N ASP A 10 15.76 5.65 -7.32
CA ASP A 10 16.66 6.35 -8.23
C ASP A 10 16.15 7.76 -8.64
N ASP A 11 17.11 8.65 -8.90
CA ASP A 11 17.03 10.12 -8.90
C ASP A 11 15.88 10.73 -9.73
N GLY A 12 14.85 11.25 -9.04
CA GLY A 12 13.81 12.11 -9.65
C GLY A 12 12.36 11.76 -9.32
N GLN A 13 12.11 10.70 -8.54
CA GLN A 13 10.75 10.33 -8.13
C GLN A 13 10.20 11.28 -7.04
N SER A 14 8.96 11.74 -7.20
CA SER A 14 8.30 12.56 -6.18
C SER A 14 8.10 11.75 -4.88
N ILE A 15 8.12 12.43 -3.73
CA ILE A 15 7.87 11.80 -2.41
C ILE A 15 6.57 11.00 -2.43
N ALA A 16 5.54 11.50 -3.13
CA ALA A 16 4.27 10.80 -3.33
C ALA A 16 4.41 9.47 -4.06
N SER A 17 5.19 9.45 -5.15
CA SER A 17 5.49 8.24 -5.91
C SER A 17 6.23 7.22 -5.04
N THR A 18 7.25 7.66 -4.30
CA THR A 18 8.01 6.79 -3.39
C THR A 18 7.12 6.18 -2.31
N VAL A 19 6.26 6.98 -1.66
CA VAL A 19 5.32 6.51 -0.64
C VAL A 19 4.32 5.53 -1.23
N THR A 20 3.79 5.80 -2.43
CA THR A 20 2.87 4.89 -3.13
C THR A 20 3.53 3.54 -3.41
N HIS A 21 4.76 3.54 -3.93
CA HIS A 21 5.50 2.31 -4.21
C HIS A 21 5.80 1.51 -2.95
N LEU A 22 6.21 2.18 -1.87
CA LEU A 22 6.44 1.52 -0.58
C LEU A 22 5.14 0.92 -0.02
N HIS A 23 4.04 1.68 -0.02
CA HIS A 23 2.74 1.18 0.43
C HIS A 23 2.33 -0.09 -0.34
N ASN A 24 2.42 -0.04 -1.67
CA ASN A 24 2.09 -1.18 -2.52
C ASN A 24 3.00 -2.39 -2.28
N TYR A 25 4.30 -2.16 -2.10
CA TYR A 25 5.25 -3.21 -1.78
C TYR A 25 4.89 -3.92 -0.47
N PHE A 26 4.72 -3.16 0.63
CA PHE A 26 4.43 -3.76 1.93
C PHE A 26 3.03 -4.39 1.99
N ARG A 27 2.04 -3.82 1.30
CA ARG A 27 0.73 -4.44 1.12
C ARG A 27 0.83 -5.79 0.42
N HIS A 28 1.65 -5.89 -0.64
CA HIS A 28 1.88 -7.15 -1.35
C HIS A 28 2.57 -8.17 -0.45
N VAL A 29 3.66 -7.78 0.23
CA VAL A 29 4.39 -8.65 1.16
C VAL A 29 3.47 -9.16 2.27
N TYR A 30 2.66 -8.29 2.87
CA TYR A 30 1.68 -8.66 3.88
C TYR A 30 0.67 -9.69 3.36
N SER A 31 0.17 -9.51 2.13
CA SER A 31 -0.72 -10.49 1.49
C SER A 31 -0.06 -11.85 1.29
N GLN A 32 1.19 -11.90 0.83
CA GLN A 32 1.93 -13.15 0.67
C GLN A 32 2.10 -13.90 2.00
N HIS A 33 2.37 -13.19 3.08
CA HIS A 33 2.49 -13.81 4.41
C HIS A 33 1.14 -14.34 4.91
N LYS A 34 0.00 -13.74 4.56
CA LYS A 34 -1.33 -14.30 4.87
C LYS A 34 -1.59 -15.62 4.16
N ILE A 35 -1.14 -15.73 2.91
CA ILE A 35 -1.23 -16.96 2.13
C ILE A 35 -0.36 -18.03 2.79
N LYS A 36 0.92 -17.72 3.04
CA LYS A 36 1.86 -18.63 3.72
C LYS A 36 1.34 -19.10 5.08
N ARG A 37 0.74 -18.21 5.87
CA ARG A 37 0.11 -18.57 7.15
C ARG A 37 -1.02 -19.58 6.95
N SER A 38 -1.91 -19.33 5.99
CA SER A 38 -3.02 -20.24 5.68
C SER A 38 -2.51 -21.62 5.23
N GLU A 39 -1.45 -21.66 4.42
CA GLU A 39 -0.80 -22.91 4.01
C GLU A 39 -0.20 -23.67 5.19
N LEU A 40 0.46 -22.96 6.13
CA LEU A 40 1.01 -23.56 7.34
C LEU A 40 -0.08 -24.10 8.27
N VAL A 41 -1.21 -23.40 8.42
CA VAL A 41 -2.37 -23.89 9.18
C VAL A 41 -2.90 -25.18 8.55
N SER A 42 -3.12 -25.20 7.24
CA SER A 42 -3.58 -26.42 6.54
C SER A 42 -2.58 -27.58 6.66
N ARG A 43 -1.28 -27.29 6.74
CA ARG A 43 -0.24 -28.30 6.96
C ARG A 43 -0.25 -28.83 8.40
N LEU A 44 -0.59 -27.98 9.38
CA LEU A 44 -0.69 -28.38 10.77
C LEU A 44 -1.81 -29.43 10.96
N ASP A 45 -2.95 -29.24 10.29
CA ASP A 45 -4.08 -30.18 10.33
C ASP A 45 -3.73 -31.60 9.81
N ALA A 46 -2.69 -31.71 8.99
CA ALA A 46 -2.22 -32.96 8.39
C ALA A 46 -0.85 -33.43 8.92
N ALA A 47 -0.27 -32.72 9.90
CA ALA A 47 1.08 -32.99 10.38
C ALA A 47 1.12 -34.18 11.35
N THR A 48 2.24 -34.90 11.33
CA THR A 48 2.59 -35.86 12.38
C THR A 48 3.14 -35.12 13.62
N GLU A 49 3.15 -35.76 14.81
CA GLU A 49 3.66 -35.14 16.06
C GLU A 49 5.06 -34.54 15.92
N GLU A 50 5.93 -35.16 15.11
CA GLU A 50 7.31 -34.70 14.89
C GLU A 50 7.37 -33.47 13.97
N GLU A 51 6.43 -33.34 13.03
CA GLU A 51 6.33 -32.20 12.10
C GLU A 51 5.58 -31.02 12.73
N GLU A 52 4.68 -31.30 13.68
CA GLU A 52 3.81 -30.31 14.33
C GLU A 52 4.61 -29.18 14.97
N GLN A 53 5.65 -29.50 15.74
CA GLN A 53 6.48 -28.49 16.41
C GLN A 53 7.18 -27.54 15.42
N ASN A 54 7.63 -28.07 14.28
CA ASN A 54 8.28 -27.28 13.24
C ASN A 54 7.27 -26.35 12.56
N VAL A 55 6.08 -26.86 12.23
CA VAL A 55 5.00 -26.05 11.64
C VAL A 55 4.54 -24.95 12.61
N LEU A 56 4.40 -25.25 13.90
CA LEU A 56 4.07 -24.26 14.93
C LEU A 56 5.14 -23.17 15.08
N GLN A 57 6.42 -23.52 14.96
CA GLN A 57 7.50 -22.54 14.97
C GLN A 57 7.43 -21.61 13.75
N GLN A 58 7.20 -22.16 12.56
CA GLN A 58 7.03 -21.37 11.34
C GLN A 58 5.80 -20.46 11.40
N LEU A 59 4.69 -20.94 11.99
CA LEU A 59 3.48 -20.14 12.20
C LEU A 59 3.78 -18.92 13.09
N ARG A 60 4.49 -19.11 14.20
CA ARG A 60 4.89 -18.00 15.08
C ARG A 60 5.70 -16.94 14.34
N GLN A 61 6.69 -17.37 13.54
CA GLN A 61 7.50 -16.44 12.75
C GLN A 61 6.66 -15.66 11.73
N VAL A 62 5.77 -16.33 11.01
CA VAL A 62 4.89 -15.68 10.03
C VAL A 62 3.90 -14.72 10.71
N ASP A 63 3.42 -15.04 11.91
CA ASP A 63 2.54 -14.16 12.69
C ASP A 63 3.25 -12.89 13.18
N GLU A 64 4.52 -12.99 13.57
CA GLU A 64 5.37 -11.84 13.91
C GLU A 64 5.61 -10.95 12.67
N GLU A 65 5.98 -11.56 11.54
CA GLU A 65 6.17 -10.86 10.26
C GLU A 65 4.89 -10.17 9.78
N LEU A 66 3.73 -10.85 9.89
CA LEU A 66 2.42 -10.28 9.55
C LEU A 66 2.10 -9.06 10.40
N THR A 67 2.39 -9.11 11.71
CA THR A 67 2.16 -7.98 12.60
C THR A 67 2.97 -6.77 12.15
N LEU A 68 4.26 -6.98 11.87
CA LEU A 68 5.17 -5.92 11.42
C LEU A 68 4.75 -5.34 10.06
N PHE A 69 4.49 -6.19 9.07
CA PHE A 69 4.10 -5.73 7.73
C PHE A 69 2.71 -5.11 7.69
N GLY A 70 1.79 -5.55 8.56
CA GLY A 70 0.49 -4.91 8.74
C GLY A 70 0.65 -3.46 9.22
N ILE A 71 1.41 -3.24 10.30
CA ILE A 71 1.69 -1.90 10.83
C ILE A 71 2.34 -1.01 9.77
N LEU A 72 3.33 -1.54 9.02
CA LEU A 72 4.00 -0.79 7.95
C LEU A 72 3.05 -0.42 6.81
N SER A 73 2.21 -1.37 6.38
CA SER A 73 1.21 -1.12 5.34
C SER A 73 0.21 -0.04 5.75
N ASP A 74 -0.31 -0.11 6.98
CA ASP A 74 -1.29 0.87 7.49
C ASP A 74 -0.67 2.26 7.64
N SER A 75 0.55 2.32 8.17
CA SER A 75 1.30 3.57 8.31
C SER A 75 1.54 4.22 6.94
N LEU A 76 1.96 3.43 5.95
CA LEU A 76 2.21 3.93 4.60
C LEU A 76 0.92 4.29 3.87
N SER A 77 -0.20 3.62 4.12
CA SER A 77 -1.52 4.05 3.63
C SER A 77 -1.86 5.45 4.16
N ALA A 78 -1.69 5.69 5.47
CA ALA A 78 -1.93 6.99 6.07
C ALA A 78 -1.02 8.08 5.48
N VAL A 79 0.29 7.80 5.36
CA VAL A 79 1.24 8.74 4.74
C VAL A 79 0.87 8.98 3.28
N ASN A 80 0.46 7.95 2.54
CA ASN A 80 0.04 8.05 1.14
C ASN A 80 -1.14 9.02 0.98
N ARG A 81 -2.15 8.91 1.85
CA ARG A 81 -3.30 9.82 1.86
C ARG A 81 -2.88 11.26 2.20
N VAL A 82 -1.97 11.44 3.14
CA VAL A 82 -1.48 12.77 3.55
C VAL A 82 -0.71 13.44 2.42
N VAL A 83 0.26 12.75 1.81
CA VAL A 83 1.09 13.34 0.76
C VAL A 83 0.27 13.66 -0.49
N HIS A 84 -0.71 12.82 -0.84
CA HIS A 84 -1.68 13.08 -1.92
C HIS A 84 -2.82 14.02 -1.55
N SER A 85 -2.84 14.55 -0.32
CA SER A 85 -3.84 15.55 0.05
C SER A 85 -3.53 16.88 -0.62
N ARG A 86 -4.59 17.56 -1.10
CA ARG A 86 -4.48 18.88 -1.72
C ARG A 86 -3.83 19.92 -0.81
N ALA A 87 -4.03 19.80 0.50
CA ALA A 87 -3.42 20.70 1.49
C ALA A 87 -1.89 20.57 1.50
N VAL A 88 -1.37 19.34 1.43
CA VAL A 88 0.08 19.08 1.38
C VAL A 88 0.65 19.42 0.02
N ALA A 89 -0.05 19.13 -1.08
CA ALA A 89 0.35 19.55 -2.43
C ALA A 89 0.52 21.08 -2.53
N ASN A 90 -0.41 21.84 -1.93
CA ASN A 90 -0.34 23.30 -1.85
C ASN A 90 0.85 23.79 -0.99
N VAL A 91 1.16 23.12 0.12
CA VAL A 91 2.28 23.48 1.02
C VAL A 91 3.64 23.17 0.37
N LEU A 92 3.72 22.10 -0.40
CA LEU A 92 4.94 21.68 -1.10
C LEU A 92 5.20 22.48 -2.39
N GLY A 93 4.31 23.40 -2.79
CA GLY A 93 4.48 24.26 -3.96
C GLY A 93 4.50 23.50 -5.29
N VAL A 94 3.93 22.29 -5.33
CA VAL A 94 3.94 21.44 -6.53
C VAL A 94 2.69 21.77 -7.34
N GLU A 95 2.87 22.23 -8.58
CA GLU A 95 1.75 22.47 -9.50
C GLU A 95 0.93 21.19 -9.69
N ALA A 96 -0.39 21.34 -9.64
CA ALA A 96 -1.39 20.28 -9.50
C ALA A 96 -1.37 19.20 -10.60
N GLU A 97 -0.59 19.38 -11.66
CA GLU A 97 -0.52 18.48 -12.82
C GLU A 97 0.26 17.18 -12.54
N LEU A 98 1.13 17.16 -11.52
CA LEU A 98 1.94 15.98 -11.16
C LEU A 98 1.37 15.18 -9.97
N TYR A 99 0.32 15.68 -9.31
CA TYR A 99 -0.29 15.04 -8.15
C TYR A 99 -1.65 14.43 -8.51
N GLN A 100 -1.64 13.16 -8.93
CA GLN A 100 -2.88 12.38 -8.98
C GLN A 100 -3.27 11.99 -7.56
N VAL A 101 -4.41 12.48 -7.09
CA VAL A 101 -5.01 12.04 -5.82
C VAL A 101 -5.16 10.53 -5.88
N HIS A 102 -4.55 9.81 -4.93
CA HIS A 102 -4.77 8.38 -4.79
C HIS A 102 -6.20 8.15 -4.29
N LEU A 103 -7.00 7.41 -5.06
CA LEU A 103 -8.39 7.10 -4.76
C LEU A 103 -8.48 5.58 -4.64
N GLU A 104 -8.86 5.11 -3.46
CA GLU A 104 -8.73 3.70 -3.08
C GLU A 104 -9.82 2.82 -3.71
N ASP A 105 -10.95 3.42 -4.11
CA ASP A 105 -12.10 2.70 -4.66
C ASP A 105 -12.76 3.45 -5.84
N GLU A 106 -13.48 2.71 -6.70
CA GLU A 106 -14.13 3.26 -7.91
C GLU A 106 -15.14 4.38 -7.59
N ALA A 107 -15.79 4.29 -6.42
CA ALA A 107 -16.72 5.30 -5.93
C ALA A 107 -16.01 6.63 -5.62
N GLU A 108 -14.79 6.59 -5.08
CA GLU A 108 -13.98 7.77 -4.81
C GLU A 108 -13.48 8.41 -6.11
N GLN A 109 -13.11 7.58 -7.09
CA GLN A 109 -12.74 8.01 -8.46
C GLN A 109 -13.89 8.73 -9.18
N LEU A 110 -15.11 8.20 -9.08
CA LEU A 110 -16.30 8.83 -9.64
C LEU A 110 -16.60 10.18 -8.99
N THR A 111 -16.44 10.27 -7.69
CA THR A 111 -16.71 11.50 -6.93
C THR A 111 -15.72 12.61 -7.29
N GLU A 112 -14.41 12.33 -7.32
CA GLU A 112 -13.41 13.33 -7.74
C GLU A 112 -13.58 13.75 -9.21
N ARG A 113 -13.94 12.83 -10.11
CA ARG A 113 -14.26 13.17 -11.51
C ARG A 113 -15.44 14.14 -11.61
N GLN A 114 -16.49 13.94 -10.83
CA GLN A 114 -17.64 14.85 -10.80
C GLN A 114 -17.26 16.23 -10.22
N VAL A 115 -16.44 16.26 -9.17
CA VAL A 115 -15.95 17.51 -8.57
C VAL A 115 -15.05 18.28 -9.54
N ALA A 116 -14.16 17.58 -10.26
CA ALA A 116 -13.30 18.19 -11.30
C ALA A 116 -14.12 18.75 -12.46
N GLN A 117 -15.14 18.02 -12.94
CA GLN A 117 -16.03 18.48 -14.01
C GLN A 117 -16.80 19.75 -13.60
N ARG A 118 -17.33 19.82 -12.37
CA ARG A 118 -18.05 21.00 -11.88
C ARG A 118 -17.16 22.25 -11.82
N ARG A 119 -15.89 22.09 -11.42
CA ARG A 119 -14.91 23.19 -11.39
C ARG A 119 -14.57 23.67 -12.80
N ALA A 120 -14.42 22.75 -13.77
CA ALA A 120 -14.15 23.09 -15.16
C ALA A 120 -15.34 23.81 -15.84
N THR A 121 -16.58 23.52 -15.44
CA THR A 121 -17.76 24.23 -15.95
C THR A 121 -17.93 25.61 -15.31
N GLN A 122 -17.63 25.76 -14.01
CA GLN A 122 -17.73 27.06 -13.31
C GLN A 122 -16.63 28.04 -13.74
N GLY A 123 -15.43 27.55 -14.09
CA GLY A 123 -14.34 28.39 -14.60
C GLY A 123 -14.52 28.90 -16.04
N LYS A 124 -15.56 28.46 -16.77
CA LYS A 124 -15.87 28.93 -18.14
C LYS A 124 -16.93 30.03 -18.19
N GLU A 125 -17.55 30.37 -17.07
CA GLU A 125 -18.57 31.43 -16.97
C GLU A 125 -18.06 32.71 -16.29
N SER A 126 -16.73 32.86 -16.11
CA SER A 126 -16.09 34.08 -15.59
C SER A 126 -15.17 34.71 -16.62
#